data_AF-A0A7L1ZFN3-F1
#
_entry.id   AF-A0A7L1ZFN3-F1
#
_cell.length_a   1.000
_cell.length_b   1.000
_cell.length_c   1.000
_cell.angle_alpha   90.00
_cell.angle_beta   90.00
_cell.angle_gamma   90.00
#
_symmetry.space_group_name_H-M   'P 1'
#
loop_
_entity.id
_entity.type
_entity.pdbx_description
1 polymer ?
#
loop_
_entity_poly.entity_id
_entity_poly.type
_entity_poly.pdbx_seq_one_letter_code
_entity_poly.pdbx_strand_id
1 'polypeptide(L)'
;LVSPPFQMALYFCTGVLADETQFHHYALNVPFYTHFTSPIRRYADVVVHRLLSASLGARPPIKMEKEAIQKQADHCNDRKMASKRVQELSADLFFSIFVRVRP
;
A
#
# COMPACT_ATOMS: atom_id res chain seq x y z
N LEU A 1 0.19 -13.90 22.01
CA LEU A 1 0.56 -12.46 22.00
C LEU A 1 -0.41 -11.75 21.08
N VAL A 2 -1.41 -11.07 21.64
CA VAL A 2 -2.41 -10.34 20.85
C VAL A 2 -1.77 -9.02 20.44
N SER A 3 -1.40 -8.89 19.16
CA SER A 3 -1.14 -7.56 18.59
C SER A 3 -2.39 -6.70 18.84
N PRO A 4 -2.24 -5.43 19.29
CA PRO A 4 -3.38 -4.53 19.46
C PRO A 4 -4.27 -4.52 18.21
N PRO A 5 -5.57 -4.20 18.31
CA PRO A 5 -6.48 -4.14 17.17
C PRO A 5 -6.11 -2.95 16.26
N PHE A 6 -5.01 -3.11 15.52
CA PHE A 6 -4.55 -2.14 14.56
C PHE A 6 -5.29 -2.36 13.26
N GLN A 7 -5.88 -1.29 12.74
CA GLN A 7 -6.40 -1.30 11.38
C GLN A 7 -5.24 -1.36 10.38
N MET A 8 -5.47 -2.05 9.27
CA MET A 8 -4.49 -2.12 8.20
C MET A 8 -4.34 -0.76 7.53
N ALA A 9 -3.10 -0.33 7.29
CA ALA A 9 -2.84 0.86 6.50
C ALA A 9 -3.37 0.69 5.05
N LEU A 10 -4.07 1.71 4.55
CA LEU A 10 -4.72 1.72 3.23
C LEU A 10 -4.09 2.80 2.34
N TYR A 11 -3.95 2.50 1.05
CA TYR A 11 -3.80 3.51 0.02
C TYR A 11 -5.15 4.14 -0.28
N PHE A 12 -5.17 5.45 -0.53
CA PHE A 12 -6.38 6.17 -0.91
C PHE A 12 -6.03 7.39 -1.77
N CYS A 13 -7.03 7.90 -2.50
CA CYS A 13 -6.94 9.16 -3.23
C CYS A 13 -7.34 10.31 -2.32
N THR A 14 -6.49 11.33 -2.20
CA THR A 14 -6.75 12.51 -1.37
C THR A 14 -7.98 13.30 -1.83
N GLY A 15 -8.35 13.24 -3.11
CA GLY A 15 -9.53 13.93 -3.64
C GLY A 15 -10.88 13.28 -3.29
N VAL A 16 -10.88 12.05 -2.76
CA VAL A 16 -12.11 11.30 -2.41
C VAL A 16 -12.45 11.44 -0.92
N LEU A 17 -11.45 11.58 -0.06
CA LEU A 17 -11.64 11.81 1.37
C LEU A 17 -11.63 13.31 1.67
N ALA A 18 -12.73 13.82 2.23
CA ALA A 18 -12.89 15.24 2.53
C ALA A 18 -12.18 15.68 3.83
N ASP A 19 -11.96 14.75 4.76
CA ASP A 19 -11.42 15.03 6.08
C ASP A 19 -9.92 14.67 6.14
N GLU A 20 -9.06 15.69 6.14
CA GLU A 20 -7.60 15.52 6.19
C GLU A 20 -7.11 14.89 7.49
N THR A 21 -7.89 14.94 8.59
CA THR A 21 -7.49 14.29 9.85
C THR A 21 -7.36 12.77 9.68
N GLN A 22 -8.03 12.21 8.69
CA GLN A 22 -7.99 10.78 8.34
C GLN A 22 -6.72 10.39 7.58
N PHE A 23 -5.89 11.34 7.14
CA PHE A 23 -4.67 11.06 6.39
C PHE A 23 -3.50 10.68 7.31
N HIS A 24 -3.68 10.90 8.61
CA HIS A 24 -2.66 10.66 9.62
C HIS A 24 -2.26 9.18 9.70
N HIS A 25 -0.97 8.92 9.55
CA HIS A 25 -0.43 7.58 9.68
C HIS A 25 -0.12 7.24 11.14
N TYR A 26 -1.12 6.68 11.84
CA TYR A 26 -1.07 6.40 13.29
C TYR A 26 0.24 5.77 13.77
N ALA A 27 0.67 4.67 13.14
CA ALA A 27 1.87 3.94 13.60
C ALA A 27 3.20 4.69 13.37
N LEU A 28 3.22 5.68 12.48
CA LEU A 28 4.41 6.49 12.19
C LEU A 28 4.33 7.88 12.83
N ASN A 29 3.18 8.23 13.41
CA ASN A 29 2.90 9.55 14.00
C ASN A 29 3.22 10.72 13.05
N VAL A 30 2.78 10.61 11.78
CA VAL A 30 2.98 11.66 10.76
C VAL A 30 1.66 12.02 10.09
N PRO A 31 1.43 13.30 9.75
CA PRO A 31 0.17 13.74 9.16
C PRO A 31 -0.06 13.22 7.73
N PHE A 32 1.01 13.01 6.96
CA PHE A 32 0.94 12.53 5.58
C PHE A 32 2.01 11.48 5.33
N TYR A 33 1.66 10.44 4.58
CA TYR A 33 2.59 9.40 4.19
C TYR A 33 2.20 8.77 2.85
N THR A 34 3.20 8.37 2.06
CA THR A 34 2.99 7.58 0.86
C THR A 34 4.20 6.69 0.57
N HIS A 35 4.02 5.67 -0.27
CA HIS A 35 5.12 4.83 -0.73
C HIS A 35 5.72 5.38 -2.04
N PHE A 36 7.06 5.44 -2.09
CA PHE A 36 7.79 5.96 -3.25
C PHE A 36 9.06 5.15 -3.61
N THR A 37 9.69 4.50 -2.64
CA THR A 37 11.04 3.95 -2.76
C THR A 37 11.17 2.62 -3.50
N SER A 38 10.08 2.02 -4.00
CA SER A 38 10.12 0.67 -4.60
C SER A 38 9.18 0.48 -5.80
N PRO A 39 9.29 1.32 -6.86
CA PRO A 39 8.42 1.25 -8.05
C PRO A 39 8.48 -0.08 -8.81
N ILE A 40 9.58 -0.83 -8.71
CA ILE A 40 9.73 -2.13 -9.39
C ILE A 40 8.78 -3.19 -8.81
N ARG A 41 8.48 -3.13 -7.51
CA ARG A 41 7.74 -4.18 -6.78
C ARG A 41 6.41 -3.70 -6.18
N ARG A 42 6.07 -2.43 -6.33
CA ARG A 42 4.83 -1.83 -5.82
C ARG A 42 4.27 -0.84 -6.83
N TYR A 43 3.04 -1.09 -7.29
CA TYR A 43 2.38 -0.22 -8.25
C TYR A 43 2.01 1.16 -7.66
N ALA A 44 1.71 1.23 -6.36
CA ALA A 44 1.46 2.49 -5.66
C ALA A 44 2.63 3.49 -5.84
N ASP A 45 3.87 3.02 -5.71
CA ASP A 45 5.05 3.84 -5.94
C ASP A 45 5.12 4.33 -7.39
N VAL A 46 4.76 3.50 -8.39
CA VAL A 46 4.73 3.92 -9.81
C VAL A 46 3.77 5.09 -10.02
N VAL A 47 2.60 5.06 -9.38
CA VAL A 47 1.63 6.17 -9.44
C VAL A 47 2.24 7.44 -8.83
N VAL A 48 2.87 7.34 -7.66
CA VAL A 48 3.52 8.48 -7.00
C VAL A 48 4.69 9.04 -7.81
N HIS A 49 5.51 8.18 -8.43
CA HIS A 49 6.58 8.59 -9.34
C HIS A 49 6.05 9.40 -10.52
N ARG A 50 4.91 9.00 -11.10
CA ARG A 50 4.25 9.75 -12.18
C ARG A 50 3.70 11.08 -11.69
N LEU A 51 3.06 11.11 -10.52
CA LEU A 51 2.54 12.33 -9.89
C LEU A 51 3.67 13.34 -9.60
N LEU A 52 4.77 12.87 -9.02
CA LEU A 52 5.95 13.70 -8.73
C LEU A 52 6.59 14.24 -10.02
N SER A 53 6.68 13.41 -11.06
CA SER A 53 7.21 13.87 -12.36
C SER A 53 6.34 14.99 -12.94
N ALA A 54 5.01 14.88 -12.80
CA ALA A 54 4.08 15.90 -13.25
C ALA A 54 4.15 17.18 -12.39
N SER A 55 4.29 17.06 -11.06
CA SER A 55 4.40 18.22 -10.17
C SER A 55 5.70 19.01 -10.37
N LEU A 56 6.76 18.35 -10.84
CA LEU A 56 8.03 18.98 -11.22
C LEU A 56 8.03 19.54 -12.65
N GLY A 57 6.94 19.40 -13.41
CA GLY A 57 6.85 19.86 -14.80
C GLY A 57 7.64 19.01 -15.81
N ALA A 58 8.23 17.90 -15.37
CA ALA A 58 8.95 16.96 -16.26
C ALA A 58 8.01 16.13 -17.14
N ARG A 59 6.72 16.06 -16.78
CA ARG A 59 5.65 15.39 -17.53
C ARG A 59 4.36 16.22 -17.49
N PRO A 60 3.44 16.03 -18.45
CA PRO A 60 2.14 16.69 -18.40
C PRO A 60 1.34 16.23 -17.16
N PRO A 61 0.41 17.08 -16.66
CA PRO A 61 -0.48 16.73 -15.56
C PRO A 61 -1.27 15.45 -15.85
N ILE A 62 -1.44 14.61 -14.83
CA ILE A 62 -2.26 13.40 -14.94
C ILE A 62 -3.73 13.82 -15.02
N LYS A 63 -4.37 13.56 -16.16
CA LYS A 63 -5.80 13.77 -16.38
C LYS A 63 -6.55 12.47 -16.05
N MET A 64 -6.72 12.19 -14.77
CA MET A 64 -7.51 11.06 -14.29
C MET A 64 -8.53 11.53 -13.28
N GLU A 65 -9.75 11.01 -13.40
CA GLU A 65 -10.81 11.25 -12.41
C GLU A 65 -10.41 10.69 -11.04
N LYS A 66 -10.79 11.38 -9.98
CA LYS A 66 -10.44 11.02 -8.60
C LYS A 66 -10.96 9.63 -8.21
N GLU A 67 -12.13 9.25 -8.71
CA GLU A 67 -12.73 7.92 -8.51
C GLU A 67 -11.92 6.83 -9.20
N ALA A 68 -11.32 7.12 -10.36
CA ALA A 68 -10.47 6.17 -11.06
C ALA A 68 -9.16 5.92 -10.29
N ILE A 69 -8.59 6.97 -9.69
CA ILE A 69 -7.41 6.87 -8.83
C ILE A 69 -7.74 6.09 -7.55
N GLN A 70 -8.90 6.32 -6.94
CA GLN A 70 -9.34 5.55 -5.78
C GLN A 70 -9.50 4.06 -6.10
N LYS A 71 -10.11 3.70 -7.24
CA LYS A 71 -10.20 2.29 -7.67
C LYS A 71 -8.83 1.63 -7.83
N GLN A 72 -7.83 2.37 -8.33
CA GLN A 72 -6.46 1.87 -8.40
C GLN A 72 -5.84 1.68 -7.01
N ALA A 73 -6.12 2.59 -6.08
CA ALA A 73 -5.67 2.48 -4.69
C ALA A 73 -6.31 1.26 -3.99
N ASP A 74 -7.61 1.05 -4.18
CA ASP A 74 -8.35 -0.12 -3.66
C ASP A 74 -7.77 -1.42 -4.22
N HIS A 75 -7.51 -1.47 -5.52
CA HIS A 75 -6.86 -2.63 -6.13
C HIS A 75 -5.48 -2.90 -5.53
N CYS A 76 -4.69 -1.85 -5.27
CA CYS A 76 -3.39 -1.99 -4.60
C CYS A 76 -3.54 -2.51 -3.16
N ASN A 77 -4.58 -2.10 -2.44
CA ASN A 77 -4.89 -2.60 -1.09
C ASN A 77 -5.23 -4.10 -1.12
N ASP A 78 -6.11 -4.52 -2.02
CA ASP A 78 -6.51 -5.93 -2.18
C ASP A 78 -5.29 -6.81 -2.49
N ARG A 79 -4.46 -6.38 -3.46
CA ARG A 79 -3.25 -7.11 -3.85
C ARG A 79 -2.21 -7.14 -2.74
N LYS A 80 -2.05 -6.06 -1.97
CA LYS A 80 -1.19 -6.02 -0.79
C LYS A 80 -1.63 -7.05 0.25
N MET A 81 -2.92 -7.09 0.57
CA MET A 81 -3.46 -8.03 1.56
C MET A 81 -3.33 -9.48 1.10
N ALA A 82 -3.68 -9.76 -0.16
CA ALA A 82 -3.53 -11.08 -0.75
C ALA A 82 -2.05 -11.53 -0.76
N SER A 83 -1.14 -10.65 -1.16
CA SER A 83 0.31 -10.93 -1.17
C SER A 83 0.85 -11.24 0.22
N LYS A 84 0.46 -10.48 1.24
CA LYS A 84 0.88 -10.72 2.63
C LYS A 84 0.40 -12.10 3.11
N ARG A 85 -0.86 -12.42 2.86
CA ARG A 85 -1.44 -13.73 3.24
C ARG A 85 -0.71 -14.89 2.56
N VAL A 86 -0.43 -14.79 1.26
CA VAL A 86 0.30 -15.84 0.53
C VAL A 86 1.72 -15.99 1.07
N GLN A 87 2.38 -14.89 1.42
CA GLN A 87 3.73 -14.91 2.01
C GLN A 87 3.74 -15.65 3.37
N GLU A 88 2.76 -15.36 4.23
CA GLU A 88 2.59 -16.04 5.53
C GLU A 88 2.32 -17.54 5.34
N LEU A 89 1.35 -17.90 4.48
CA LEU A 89 1.02 -19.30 4.20
C LEU A 89 2.19 -20.08 3.60
N SER A 90 3.01 -19.43 2.77
CA SER A 90 4.20 -20.04 2.20
C SER A 90 5.23 -20.35 3.30
N ALA A 91 5.48 -19.40 4.20
CA ALA A 91 6.38 -19.62 5.33
C ALA A 91 5.89 -20.78 6.23
N ASP A 92 4.59 -20.82 6.52
CA ASP A 92 3.98 -21.87 7.35
C ASP A 92 4.09 -23.26 6.69
N LEU A 93 3.89 -23.34 5.37
CA LEU A 93 4.04 -24.58 4.61
C LEU A 93 5.47 -25.12 4.71
N PHE A 94 6.47 -24.27 4.43
CA PHE A 94 7.87 -24.69 4.49
C PHE A 94 8.31 -25.02 5.92
N PHE A 95 7.82 -24.28 6.92
CA PHE A 95 8.06 -24.59 8.32
C PHE A 95 7.48 -25.95 8.71
N SER A 96 6.24 -26.25 8.30
CA SER A 96 5.61 -27.55 8.56
C SER A 96 6.38 -28.70 7.92
N ILE A 97 6.87 -28.53 6.69
CA ILE A 97 7.72 -29.52 6.03
C ILE A 97 9.04 -29.70 6.78
N PHE A 98 9.67 -28.61 7.22
CA PHE A 98 10.93 -28.64 7.96
C PHE A 98 10.82 -29.45 9.25
N VAL A 99 9.80 -29.15 10.08
CA VAL A 99 9.54 -29.88 11.33
C VAL A 99 9.25 -31.36 11.06
N ARG A 100 8.55 -31.68 9.96
CA ARG A 100 8.27 -33.07 9.59
C ARG A 100 9.52 -33.85 9.19
N VAL A 101 10.45 -33.22 8.48
CA VAL A 101 11.68 -33.88 7.97
C VAL A 101 12.77 -33.97 9.04
N ARG A 102 12.81 -33.02 9.97
CA ARG A 102 13.75 -32.97 11.09
C ARG A 102 12.99 -32.75 12.41
N PRO A 103 12.46 -33.82 13.01
CA PRO A 103 11.78 -33.73 14.29
C PRO A 103 12.72 -33.28 15.42
#